data_AF-A0AAW1ZQC9-F1
#
_entry.id   AF-A0AAW1ZQC9-F1
#
_cell.length_a   1.000
_cell.length_b   1.000
_cell.length_c   1.000
_cell.angle_alpha   90.00
_cell.angle_beta   90.00
_cell.angle_gamma   90.00
#
_symmetry.space_group_name_H-M   'P 1'
#
loop_
_entity.id
_entity.type
_entity.pdbx_description
1 polymer ?
#
loop_
_entity_poly.entity_id
_entity_poly.type
_entity_poly.pdbx_seq_one_letter_code
_entity_poly.pdbx_strand_id
1 'polypeptide(L)' 'MKLAVLICVSFLIYLSSAEPQPREDTDTPGFGCTREYNPVCGDDGITYSNECMLHWESKLRNQNVNVKHEGKCETS' A
#
# COMPACT_ATOMS: atom_id res chain seq x y z
N MET A 1 -16.61 -24.93 -40.11
CA MET A 1 -15.35 -24.13 -40.08
C MET A 1 -15.47 -22.86 -39.25
N LYS A 2 -16.44 -21.95 -39.50
CA LYS A 2 -16.59 -20.70 -38.71
C LYS A 2 -16.82 -20.92 -37.20
N LEU A 3 -17.64 -21.90 -36.82
CA LEU A 3 -17.91 -22.21 -35.41
C LEU A 3 -16.68 -22.74 -34.66
N ALA A 4 -15.86 -23.57 -35.32
CA ALA A 4 -14.62 -24.09 -34.75
C ALA A 4 -13.57 -22.98 -34.53
N VAL A 5 -13.51 -22.00 -35.43
CA VAL A 5 -12.60 -20.84 -35.29
C VAL A 5 -13.00 -19.99 -34.09
N LEU A 6 -14.28 -19.75 -33.87
CA LEU A 6 -14.76 -18.98 -32.70
C LEU A 6 -14.46 -19.69 -31.38
N ILE A 7 -14.64 -21.01 -31.31
CA ILE A 7 -14.30 -21.78 -30.11
C ILE A 7 -12.79 -21.71 -29.82
N CYS A 8 -11.95 -21.88 -30.85
CA CYS A 8 -10.50 -21.76 -30.69
C CYS A 8 -10.09 -20.36 -30.23
N VAL A 9 -10.64 -19.30 -30.81
CA VAL A 9 -10.32 -17.91 -30.43
C VAL A 9 -10.76 -17.64 -29.00
N SER A 10 -11.97 -18.02 -28.60
CA SER A 10 -12.44 -17.85 -27.21
C SER A 10 -11.60 -18.64 -26.21
N PHE A 11 -11.18 -19.86 -26.56
CA PHE A 11 -10.31 -20.68 -25.72
C PHE A 11 -8.90 -20.10 -25.61
N LEU A 12 -8.33 -19.59 -26.70
CA LEU A 12 -7.02 -18.92 -26.71
C LEU A 12 -7.04 -17.61 -25.91
N ILE A 13 -8.11 -16.81 -26.04
CA ILE A 13 -8.33 -15.61 -25.21
C ILE A 13 -8.46 -16.00 -23.75
N TYR A 14 -9.24 -17.04 -23.44
CA TYR A 14 -9.39 -17.52 -22.08
C TYR A 14 -8.04 -17.99 -21.50
N LEU A 15 -7.27 -18.79 -22.22
CA LEU A 15 -5.93 -19.23 -21.80
C LEU A 15 -4.93 -18.07 -21.63
N SER A 16 -5.03 -17.03 -22.47
CA SER A 16 -4.22 -15.81 -22.33
C SER A 16 -4.71 -14.87 -21.22
N SER A 17 -5.97 -14.99 -20.81
CA SER A 17 -6.55 -14.26 -19.67
C SER A 17 -6.46 -15.04 -18.36
N ALA A 18 -6.17 -16.35 -18.46
CA ALA A 18 -5.87 -17.24 -17.37
C ALA A 18 -4.40 -17.08 -16.95
N GLU A 19 -3.93 -15.84 -16.90
CA GLU A 19 -2.86 -15.50 -15.98
C GLU A 19 -3.45 -15.75 -14.59
N PRO A 20 -2.85 -16.62 -13.75
CA PRO A 20 -3.02 -16.44 -12.32
C PRO A 20 -2.60 -15.00 -12.07
N GLN A 21 -3.55 -14.12 -11.75
CA GLN A 21 -3.22 -12.84 -11.13
C GLN A 21 -2.20 -13.21 -10.06
N PRO A 22 -0.96 -12.69 -10.10
CA PRO A 22 -0.12 -12.77 -8.93
C PRO A 22 -1.04 -12.29 -7.83
N ARG A 23 -1.37 -13.16 -6.87
CA ARG A 23 -2.05 -12.62 -5.73
C ARG A 23 -1.08 -11.57 -5.22
N GLU A 24 -1.55 -10.33 -5.16
CA GLU A 24 -0.85 -9.22 -4.53
C GLU A 24 -0.86 -9.49 -3.01
N ASP A 25 -0.36 -10.67 -2.65
CA ASP A 25 -0.12 -11.15 -1.32
C ASP A 25 1.18 -10.47 -0.89
N THR A 26 1.05 -9.19 -0.55
CA THR A 26 1.93 -8.55 0.42
C THR A 26 3.43 -8.68 0.16
N ASP A 27 3.92 -8.23 -0.99
CA ASP A 27 5.29 -7.67 -1.01
C ASP A 27 5.23 -6.22 -0.54
N THR A 28 4.73 -6.02 0.68
CA THR A 28 5.27 -4.92 1.47
C THR A 28 6.42 -5.56 2.22
N PRO A 29 7.69 -5.26 1.89
CA PRO A 29 8.83 -5.73 2.69
C PRO A 29 8.48 -5.41 4.13
N GLY A 30 8.39 -6.46 4.98
CA GLY A 30 7.75 -6.41 6.29
C GLY A 30 7.96 -5.07 6.99
N PHE A 31 6.97 -4.18 6.86
CA PHE A 31 7.04 -2.83 7.40
C PHE A 31 6.64 -2.93 8.88
N GLY A 32 7.42 -3.73 9.62
CA GLY A 32 7.38 -3.73 11.06
C GLY A 32 8.11 -2.50 11.53
N CYS A 33 7.39 -1.54 12.09
CA CYS A 33 8.02 -0.44 12.80
C CYS A 33 8.56 -0.94 14.14
N THR A 34 9.73 -0.43 14.53
CA THR A 34 10.22 -0.60 15.90
C THR A 34 9.25 0.08 16.87
N ARG A 35 9.25 -0.37 18.13
CA ARG A 35 8.44 0.21 19.21
C ARG A 35 9.17 1.33 19.97
N GLU A 36 10.23 1.85 19.37
CA GLU A 36 10.96 3.02 19.83
C GLU A 36 10.03 4.24 19.84
N TYR A 37 10.15 5.05 20.89
CA TYR A 37 9.38 6.27 21.04
C TYR A 37 10.23 7.50 20.73
N ASN A 38 10.18 7.92 19.47
CA ASN A 38 10.86 9.09 18.93
C ASN A 38 9.83 9.93 18.16
N PRO A 39 8.96 10.68 18.88
CA PRO A 39 7.75 11.23 18.30
C PRO A 39 8.03 12.27 17.21
N VAL A 40 7.14 12.32 16.22
CA VAL A 40 7.14 13.32 15.15
C VAL A 40 5.74 13.91 14.99
N CYS A 41 5.68 15.19 14.61
CA CYS A 41 4.44 15.86 14.26
C CYS A 41 4.23 15.78 12.75
N GLY A 42 3.10 15.24 12.31
CA GLY A 42 2.70 15.24 10.91
C GLY A 42 2.25 16.62 10.43
N ASP A 43 2.31 16.85 9.12
CA ASP A 43 1.68 18.00 8.47
C ASP A 43 0.15 17.97 8.54
N ASP A 44 -0.43 16.82 8.90
CA ASP A 44 -1.85 16.64 9.26
C ASP A 44 -2.18 17.02 10.71
N GLY A 45 -1.18 17.47 11.49
CA GLY A 45 -1.34 17.88 12.88
C GLY A 45 -1.47 16.74 13.88
N ILE A 46 -1.23 15.49 13.46
CA ILE A 46 -1.24 14.31 14.32
C ILE A 46 0.17 14.00 14.81
N THR A 47 0.29 13.60 16.07
CA THR A 47 1.56 13.10 16.62
C THR A 47 1.67 11.60 16.38
N TYR A 48 2.76 11.18 15.76
CA TYR A 48 3.09 9.76 15.54
C TYR A 48 4.20 9.33 16.50
N SER A 49 4.19 8.07 16.94
CA SER A 49 5.16 7.57 17.94
C SER A 49 6.60 7.50 17.42
N ASN A 50 6.75 7.34 16.10
CA ASN A 50 8.00 7.48 15.36
C ASN A 50 7.70 7.70 13.86
N GLU A 51 8.73 8.06 13.10
CA GLU A 51 8.64 8.33 11.66
C GLU A 51 8.16 7.11 10.86
N CYS A 52 8.58 5.89 11.24
CA CYS A 52 8.09 4.68 10.59
C CYS A 52 6.57 4.53 10.74
N MET A 53 6.04 4.79 11.94
CA MET A 53 4.60 4.73 12.19
C MET A 53 3.84 5.78 11.40
N LEU A 54 4.41 6.98 11.21
CA LEU A 54 3.84 8.00 10.32
C LEU A 54 3.70 7.47 8.89
N HIS A 55 4.77 6.91 8.31
CA HIS A 55 4.72 6.36 6.95
C HIS A 55 3.75 5.18 6.83
N TRP A 56 3.74 4.29 7.82
CA TRP A 56 2.84 3.14 7.86
C TRP A 56 1.38 3.58 7.87
N GLU A 57 1.00 4.46 8.80
CA GLU A 57 -0.36 4.97 8.90
C GLU A 57 -0.76 5.79 7.67
N SER A 58 0.16 6.57 7.11
CA SER A 58 -0.04 7.32 5.85
C SER A 58 -0.40 6.38 4.71
N LYS A 59 0.37 5.30 4.55
CA LYS A 59 0.10 4.26 3.54
C LYS A 59 -1.25 3.58 3.78
N LEU A 60 -1.56 3.21 5.02
CA LEU A 60 -2.84 2.58 5.38
C LEU A 60 -4.04 3.49 5.12
N ARG A 61 -3.89 4.80 5.40
CA ARG A 61 -4.91 5.82 5.17
C ARG A 61 -4.98 6.28 3.70
N ASN A 62 -4.08 5.80 2.84
CA ASN A 62 -3.88 6.28 1.47
C ASN A 62 -3.76 7.81 1.42
N GLN A 63 -2.99 8.36 2.36
CA GLN A 63 -2.70 9.78 2.53
C GLN A 63 -1.18 9.99 2.48
N ASN A 64 -0.74 11.13 1.99
CA ASN A 64 0.67 11.49 2.00
C ASN A 64 0.91 12.52 3.11
N VAL A 65 1.11 12.02 4.33
CA VAL A 65 1.48 12.85 5.49
C VAL A 65 3.01 12.90 5.55
N ASN A 66 3.57 14.09 5.72
CA ASN A 66 5.00 14.27 5.92
C ASN A 66 5.29 14.69 7.37
N VAL A 67 6.54 14.49 7.82
CA VAL A 67 7.00 15.06 9.08
C VAL A 67 7.03 16.59 8.94
N LYS A 68 6.24 17.29 9.75
CA LYS A 68 6.27 18.74 9.91
C LYS A 68 7.44 19.19 10.76
N HIS A 69 7.65 18.52 11.90
CA HIS A 69 8.80 18.72 12.78
C HIS A 69 9.00 17.52 13.72
N GLU A 70 10.20 17.42 14.29
CA GLU A 70 10.51 16.45 15.35
C GLU A 70 9.77 16.80 16.65
N GLY A 71 9.44 15.78 17.45
CA GLY A 71 8.66 15.93 18.67
C GLY A 71 7.15 15.83 18.45
N LYS A 72 6.38 15.99 19.52
CA LYS A 72 4.91 15.98 19.45
C LYS A 72 4.38 17.26 18.83
N CYS A 73 3.21 17.22 18.21
CA CYS A 73 2.49 18.43 17.83
C CYS A 73 2.12 19.26 19.06
N GLU A 74 2.15 20.58 18.94
CA GLU A 74 1.67 21.49 19.97
C GLU A 74 0.14 21.45 20.04
N THR A 75 -0.41 21.15 21.22
CA THR A 75 -1.83 21.37 21.49
C THR A 75 -2.02 22.86 21.72
N SER A 76 -2.40 23.60 20.67
CA SER A 76 -2.92 24.96 20.83
C SER A 76 -4.33 24.94 21.42
#